data_AF-A0A920SW20-F1
#
_entry.id   AF-A0A920SW20-F1
#
_cell.length_a   1.000
_cell.length_b   1.000
_cell.length_c   1.000
_cell.angle_alpha   90.00
_cell.angle_beta   90.00
_cell.angle_gamma   90.00
#
_symmetry.space_group_name_H-M   'P 1'
#
loop_
_entity.id
_entity.type
_entity.pdbx_description
1 polymer ?
#
loop_
_entity_poly.entity_id
_entity_poly.type
_entity_poly.pdbx_seq_one_letter_code
_entity_poly.pdbx_strand_id
1 'polypeptide(L)'
;MLITTTDKVSSTVKKQLEQGKKPCAIWARSDLENLGISPRTSLDTLASSLPPAATKFRPKRHQKTAATKAVAHLRVHKRGQVLMPVVLVKHLLGSGLGKS
;
A
#
# COMPACT_ATOMS: atom_id res chain seq x y z
N MET A 1 9.59 6.11 -14.75
CA MET A 1 9.59 5.00 -13.78
C MET A 1 10.84 4.19 -14.07
N LEU A 2 11.69 4.02 -13.05
CA LEU A 2 12.94 3.28 -13.12
C LEU A 2 12.77 1.99 -12.29
N ILE A 3 13.08 0.85 -12.88
CA ILE A 3 13.09 -0.44 -12.20
C ILE A 3 14.55 -0.86 -12.05
N THR A 4 15.01 -1.10 -10.82
CA THR A 4 16.38 -1.52 -10.54
C THR A 4 16.43 -2.98 -10.11
N THR A 5 17.46 -3.69 -10.58
CA THR A 5 17.72 -5.08 -10.18
C THR A 5 18.50 -5.19 -8.86
N THR A 6 18.80 -4.05 -8.25
CA THR A 6 19.57 -3.91 -7.00
C THR A 6 18.89 -2.92 -6.07
N ASP A 7 19.01 -3.15 -4.77
CA ASP A 7 18.56 -2.23 -3.72
C ASP A 7 19.60 -1.13 -3.43
N LYS A 8 20.84 -1.31 -3.91
CA LYS A 8 21.92 -0.34 -3.70
C LYS A 8 21.87 0.77 -4.73
N VAL A 9 20.98 1.74 -4.51
CA VAL A 9 20.97 3.02 -5.22
C VAL A 9 21.72 4.05 -4.38
N SER A 10 22.80 4.62 -4.91
CA SER A 10 23.58 5.62 -4.20
C SER A 10 22.75 6.87 -3.89
N SER A 11 23.08 7.56 -2.80
CA SER A 11 22.39 8.79 -2.40
C SER A 11 22.46 9.89 -3.48
N THR A 12 23.56 9.95 -4.23
CA THR A 12 23.73 10.86 -5.37
C THR A 12 22.73 10.59 -6.47
N VAL A 13 22.54 9.33 -6.86
CA VAL A 13 21.57 8.94 -7.90
C VAL A 13 20.14 9.21 -7.44
N LYS A 14 19.82 8.93 -6.16
CA LYS A 14 18.50 9.28 -5.60
C LYS A 14 18.23 10.78 -5.68
N LYS A 15 19.18 11.62 -5.27
CA LYS A 15 19.05 13.09 -5.34
C LYS A 15 18.86 13.59 -6.77
N GLN A 16 19.60 13.04 -7.74
CA GLN A 16 19.44 13.42 -9.15
C GLN A 16 18.05 13.03 -9.70
N LEU A 17 17.52 11.88 -9.28
CA LEU A 17 16.19 11.43 -9.69
C LEU A 17 15.06 12.24 -9.04
N GLU A 18 15.23 12.69 -7.79
CA GLU A 18 14.30 13.59 -7.10
C GLU A 18 14.31 15.01 -7.71
N GLN A 19 15.48 15.49 -8.13
CA GLN A 19 15.66 16.82 -8.73
C GLN A 19 15.37 16.85 -10.24
N GLY A 20 15.08 15.70 -10.85
CA GLY A 20 14.72 15.61 -12.26
C GLY A 20 13.47 16.44 -12.57
N LYS A 21 13.42 17.07 -13.75
CA LYS A 21 12.25 17.84 -14.22
C LYS A 21 10.93 17.05 -14.23
N LYS A 22 11.01 15.73 -14.27
CA LYS A 22 9.86 14.83 -14.19
C LYS A 22 10.04 13.91 -12.98
N PRO A 23 9.03 13.79 -12.09
CA PRO A 23 9.11 12.88 -10.97
C PRO A 23 9.31 11.45 -11.51
N CYS A 24 10.34 10.77 -11.00
CA CYS A 24 10.65 9.39 -11.37
C CYS A 24 10.43 8.48 -10.17
N ALA A 25 9.43 7.60 -10.25
CA ALA A 25 9.28 6.50 -9.31
C ALA A 25 10.42 5.48 -9.52
N ILE A 26 11.05 5.03 -8.43
CA ILE A 26 12.08 4.00 -8.43
C ILE A 26 11.47 2.77 -7.75
N TRP A 27 11.51 1.63 -8.42
CA TRP A 27 11.22 0.33 -7.81
C TRP A 27 12.52 -0.44 -7.66
N ALA A 28 12.87 -0.75 -6.41
CA ALA A 28 14.01 -1.58 -6.08
C ALA A 28 13.69 -3.06 -6.26
N ARG A 29 14.72 -3.92 -6.18
CA ARG A 29 14.54 -5.37 -6.26
C ARG A 29 13.59 -5.87 -5.17
N SER A 30 13.79 -5.41 -3.94
CA SER A 30 12.92 -5.72 -2.80
C SER A 30 11.47 -5.28 -2.99
N ASP A 31 11.24 -4.15 -3.67
CA ASP A 31 9.87 -3.71 -4.00
C ASP A 31 9.18 -4.69 -4.94
N LEU A 32 9.91 -5.26 -5.90
CA LEU A 32 9.40 -6.28 -6.82
C LEU A 32 9.14 -7.61 -6.12
N GLU A 33 10.02 -8.04 -5.20
CA GLU A 33 9.81 -9.25 -4.40
C GLU A 33 8.56 -9.13 -3.51
N ASN A 34 8.26 -7.92 -3.02
CA ASN A 34 7.08 -7.62 -2.23
C ASN A 34 5.77 -7.55 -3.04
N LEU A 35 5.82 -7.61 -4.39
CA LEU A 35 4.61 -7.71 -5.22
C LEU A 35 3.90 -9.06 -5.09
N GLY A 36 4.51 -10.04 -4.40
CA GLY A 36 3.92 -11.36 -4.16
C GLY A 36 3.87 -12.24 -5.40
N ILE A 37 4.64 -11.90 -6.45
CA ILE A 37 4.84 -12.72 -7.64
C ILE A 37 5.95 -13.73 -7.32
N SER A 38 5.70 -15.02 -7.54
CA SER A 38 6.72 -16.05 -7.30
C SER A 38 7.92 -15.85 -8.25
N PRO A 39 9.17 -15.96 -7.77
CA PRO A 39 10.35 -15.90 -8.64
C PRO A 39 10.38 -17.01 -9.71
N ARG A 40 9.58 -18.07 -9.53
CA ARG A 40 9.48 -19.21 -10.46
C ARG A 40 8.39 -19.03 -11.52
N THR A 41 7.75 -17.87 -11.56
CA THR A 41 6.68 -17.65 -12.52
C THR A 41 7.27 -17.40 -13.90
N SER A 42 6.86 -18.20 -14.89
CA SER A 42 7.30 -17.99 -16.28
C SER A 42 6.68 -16.71 -16.83
N LEU A 43 7.33 -16.10 -17.83
CA LEU A 43 6.81 -14.90 -18.48
C LEU A 43 5.40 -15.14 -19.07
N ASP A 44 5.17 -16.34 -19.61
CA ASP A 44 3.89 -16.75 -20.20
C ASP A 44 2.76 -16.88 -19.17
N THR A 45 3.10 -17.14 -17.91
CA THR A 45 2.14 -17.25 -16.80
C THR A 45 2.12 -16.00 -15.91
N LEU A 46 2.92 -14.98 -16.25
CA LEU A 46 3.06 -13.76 -15.46
C LEU A 46 1.71 -13.04 -15.30
N ALA A 47 0.96 -12.89 -16.39
CA ALA A 47 -0.37 -12.27 -16.38
C ALA A 47 -1.37 -13.01 -15.45
N SER A 48 -1.24 -14.34 -15.36
CA SER A 48 -2.06 -15.19 -14.47
C SER A 48 -1.53 -15.26 -13.04
N SER A 49 -0.24 -14.95 -12.84
CA SER A 49 0.45 -14.99 -11.56
C SER A 49 0.42 -13.68 -10.79
N LEU A 50 0.06 -12.58 -11.47
CA LEU A 50 -0.31 -11.35 -10.81
C LEU A 50 -1.39 -11.73 -9.80
N PRO A 51 -1.13 -11.61 -8.49
CA PRO A 51 -2.07 -12.08 -7.49
C PRO A 51 -3.42 -11.41 -7.78
N PRO A 52 -4.54 -12.15 -7.77
CA PRO A 52 -5.85 -11.54 -7.91
C PRO A 52 -5.94 -10.44 -6.86
N ALA A 53 -5.99 -9.18 -7.31
CA ALA A 53 -5.87 -7.95 -6.54
C ALA A 53 -5.85 -8.21 -5.03
N ALA A 54 -4.64 -8.39 -4.46
CA ALA A 54 -4.33 -8.77 -3.08
C ALA A 54 -5.56 -9.13 -2.25
N THR A 55 -5.84 -10.43 -2.05
CA THR A 55 -6.95 -10.99 -1.25
C THR A 55 -7.73 -9.92 -0.51
N LYS A 56 -8.84 -9.45 -1.11
CA LYS A 56 -9.63 -8.30 -0.64
C LYS A 56 -9.59 -8.21 0.88
N PHE A 57 -9.04 -7.13 1.42
CA PHE A 57 -8.92 -6.92 2.85
C PHE A 57 -10.27 -7.23 3.53
N ARG A 58 -10.29 -8.25 4.40
CA ARG A 58 -11.46 -8.62 5.18
C ARG A 58 -11.30 -8.08 6.60
N PRO A 59 -11.95 -6.95 6.95
CA PRO A 59 -11.80 -6.38 8.28
C PRO A 59 -12.34 -7.33 9.35
N LYS A 60 -11.57 -7.50 10.43
CA LYS A 60 -11.98 -8.24 11.63
C LYS A 60 -13.12 -7.51 12.36
N ARG A 61 -13.84 -8.21 13.25
CA ARG A 61 -15.01 -7.66 13.99
C ARG A 61 -14.73 -6.29 14.63
N HIS A 62 -13.61 -6.17 15.35
CA HIS A 62 -13.25 -4.91 16.02
C HIS A 62 -12.92 -3.78 15.03
N GLN A 63 -12.37 -4.08 13.85
CA GLN A 63 -12.12 -3.10 12.78
C GLN A 63 -13.45 -2.61 12.19
N LYS A 64 -14.40 -3.51 11.96
CA LYS A 64 -15.77 -3.14 11.53
C LYS A 64 -16.43 -2.23 12.56
N THR A 65 -16.39 -2.59 13.84
CA THR A 65 -16.96 -1.78 14.93
C THR A 65 -16.33 -0.39 15.00
N ALA A 66 -15.00 -0.29 14.87
CA ALA A 66 -14.30 0.99 14.86
C ALA A 66 -14.73 1.86 13.67
N ALA A 67 -14.86 1.28 12.47
CA ALA A 67 -15.36 1.98 11.30
C ALA A 67 -16.79 2.49 11.49
N THR A 68 -17.72 1.64 11.97
CA THR A 68 -19.11 2.05 12.20
C THR A 68 -19.21 3.18 13.22
N LYS A 69 -18.45 3.13 14.32
CA LYS A 69 -18.41 4.21 15.32
C LYS A 69 -17.81 5.50 14.75
N ALA A 70 -16.75 5.39 13.95
CA ALA A 70 -16.15 6.55 13.30
C ALA A 70 -17.14 7.24 12.33
N VAL A 71 -17.85 6.47 11.51
CA VAL A 71 -18.88 7.01 10.59
C VAL A 71 -20.00 7.70 11.38
N ALA A 72 -20.53 7.04 12.42
CA ALA A 72 -21.59 7.62 13.24
C ALA A 72 -21.15 8.93 13.91
N HIS A 73 -19.92 8.98 14.43
CA HIS A 73 -19.35 10.17 15.05
C HIS A 73 -19.15 11.31 14.03
N LEU A 74 -18.65 11.01 12.83
CA LEU A 74 -18.41 12.01 11.79
C LEU A 74 -19.69 12.59 11.17
N ARG A 75 -20.83 11.88 11.29
CA ARG A 75 -22.14 12.42 10.89
C ARG A 75 -22.62 13.54 11.81
N VAL A 76 -22.19 13.55 13.07
CA VAL A 76 -22.61 14.54 14.09
C VAL A 76 -21.51 15.57 14.33
N HIS A 77 -20.24 15.20 14.15
CA HIS A 77 -19.08 16.02 14.50
C HIS A 77 -18.08 16.13 13.34
N LYS A 78 -17.55 17.33 13.11
CA LYS A 78 -16.59 17.60 12.01
C LYS A 78 -15.20 16.98 12.22
N ARG A 79 -14.86 16.54 13.44
CA ARG A 79 -13.55 15.98 13.81
C ARG A 79 -13.74 14.86 14.84
N GLY A 80 -12.89 13.84 14.80
CA GLY A 80 -12.86 12.76 15.78
C GLY A 80 -11.54 12.00 15.70
N GLN A 81 -11.12 11.36 16.81
CA GLN A 81 -9.88 10.60 16.88
C GLN A 81 -10.18 9.10 17.07
N VAL A 82 -9.53 8.25 16.27
CA VAL A 82 -9.56 6.80 16.44
C VAL A 82 -8.22 6.33 16.98
N LEU A 83 -8.23 5.82 18.22
CA LEU A 83 -7.07 5.21 18.86
C LEU A 83 -7.10 3.70 18.61
N MET A 84 -6.07 3.19 17.94
CA MET A 84 -5.88 1.76 17.70
C MET A 84 -4.39 1.42 17.87
N PRO A 85 -4.04 0.29 18.50
CA PRO A 85 -2.65 -0.15 18.62
C PRO A 85 -2.05 -0.42 17.23
N VAL A 86 -0.75 -0.12 17.07
CA VAL A 86 -0.01 -0.14 15.79
C VAL A 86 -0.11 -1.44 15.01
N VAL A 87 -0.21 -2.59 15.70
CA VAL A 87 -0.34 -3.92 15.08
C VAL A 87 -1.70 -4.10 14.38
N LEU A 88 -2.69 -3.27 14.74
CA LEU A 88 -4.06 -3.34 14.28
C LEU A 88 -4.33 -2.35 13.14
N VAL A 89 -3.47 -2.33 12.12
CA VAL A 89 -3.83 -1.94 10.76
C VAL A 89 -4.64 -0.62 10.66
N LYS A 90 -4.15 0.45 11.29
CA LYS A 90 -4.77 1.77 11.18
C LYS A 90 -4.81 2.27 9.72
N HIS A 91 -3.85 1.81 8.91
CA HIS A 91 -3.68 2.20 7.51
C HIS A 91 -4.71 1.58 6.53
N LEU A 92 -5.29 0.41 6.84
CA LEU A 92 -6.30 -0.23 5.94
C LEU A 92 -7.74 0.22 6.24
N LEU A 93 -8.01 0.74 7.44
CA LEU A 93 -9.29 1.32 7.80
C LEU A 93 -9.51 2.70 7.15
N GLY A 94 -8.46 3.52 7.07
CA GLY A 94 -8.51 4.82 6.39
C GLY A 94 -8.85 4.72 4.90
N SER A 95 -8.32 3.70 4.19
CA SER A 95 -8.60 3.45 2.78
C SER A 95 -10.01 2.92 2.48
N GLY A 96 -10.74 2.40 3.49
CA GLY A 96 -12.10 1.87 3.33
C GLY A 96 -13.20 2.91 3.51
N LEU A 97 -12.89 4.09 4.05
CA LEU A 97 -13.84 5.18 4.34
C LEU A 97 -14.05 6.15 3.17
N GLY A 98 -13.29 6.01 2.07
CA GLY A 98 -13.37 6.87 0.89
C GLY A 98 -14.21 6.31 -0.28
N LYS A 99 -14.94 5.21 -0.07
CA LYS A 99 -15.88 4.66 -1.05
C LYS A 99 -17.21 4.38 -0.38
N SER A 100 -18.04 5.41 -0.24
CA SER A 100 -19.48 5.28 -0.04
C SER A 100 -20.20 6.51 -0.53
#